data_AF-A0A662IMM5-F1
#
_entry.id   AF-A0A662IMM5-F1
#
_cell.length_a   1.000
_cell.length_b   1.000
_cell.length_c   1.000
_cell.angle_alpha   90.00
_cell.angle_beta   90.00
_cell.angle_gamma   90.00
#
_symmetry.space_group_name_H-M   'P 1'
#
loop_
_entity.id
_entity.type
_entity.pdbx_description
1 polymer ?
#
loop_
_entity_poly.entity_id
_entity_poly.type
_entity_poly.pdbx_seq_one_letter_code
_entity_poly.pdbx_strand_id
1 'polypeptide(L)'
;MRATRGSEAGVLASGWPRTTIICVLGLISSILSALLLALIEGLLNPLKILTIGFIGIWLPAIIFSMLQSLTIGGNIMNLRRSMTNVSVLINFILLASILGLIAHILGADITIEEVILMGTALAASFNALIYRYMTGNSLAISGATSIIWPILALVASALVLNGGISNINYFKIFLVIIIMAIPAIIISKGIDRLSEKLVGISAKKVFRAYITNWLTGAKEDLEGVFNHVGVDSEVICNLLCISASQSSLIGVIAVPYVHPGPLKNIGSSSLPPDLIFI
;
A
#
# COMPACT_ATOMS: atom_id res chain seq x y z
N MET A 1 19.52 23.16 -4.72
CA MET A 1 20.39 22.45 -3.75
C MET A 1 20.19 20.95 -3.89
N ARG A 2 21.29 20.18 -3.93
CA ARG A 2 21.30 18.70 -4.08
C ARG A 2 20.62 18.02 -2.88
N ALA A 3 19.36 17.62 -3.04
CA ALA A 3 18.69 16.69 -2.15
C ALA A 3 19.01 15.24 -2.56
N THR A 4 20.26 14.78 -2.40
CA THR A 4 20.63 13.43 -2.89
C THR A 4 21.31 12.50 -1.88
N ARG A 5 21.75 12.98 -0.71
CA ARG A 5 22.36 12.09 0.31
C ARG A 5 21.52 11.84 1.57
N GLY A 6 20.64 12.78 1.94
CA GLY A 6 19.78 12.60 3.12
C GLY A 6 18.62 11.62 2.90
N SER A 7 18.15 11.42 1.66
CA SER A 7 17.04 10.50 1.37
C SER A 7 17.46 9.03 1.43
N GLU A 8 18.66 8.68 0.95
CA GLU A 8 19.19 7.32 1.05
C GLU A 8 19.55 6.96 2.49
N ALA A 9 20.15 7.88 3.23
CA ALA A 9 20.43 7.71 4.66
C ALA A 9 19.14 7.57 5.48
N GLY A 10 18.07 8.33 5.14
CA GLY A 10 16.77 8.21 5.79
C GLY A 10 16.06 6.87 5.52
N VAL A 11 16.24 6.27 4.33
CA VAL A 11 15.68 4.94 4.02
C VAL A 11 16.47 3.81 4.69
N LEU A 12 17.79 3.96 4.85
CA LEU A 12 18.60 3.03 5.65
C LEU A 12 18.35 3.18 7.15
N ALA A 13 18.08 4.39 7.63
CA ALA A 13 17.79 4.68 9.03
C ALA A 13 16.34 4.41 9.44
N SER A 14 15.40 4.28 8.50
CA SER A 14 13.97 4.08 8.80
C SER A 14 13.61 2.67 9.27
N GLY A 15 14.58 1.74 9.32
CA GLY A 15 14.38 0.37 9.81
C GLY A 15 13.46 -0.49 8.93
N TRP A 16 13.02 0.00 7.77
CA TRP A 16 12.14 -0.76 6.89
C TRP A 16 12.90 -1.91 6.22
N PRO A 17 12.41 -3.15 6.30
CA PRO A 17 13.09 -4.29 5.71
C PRO A 17 13.21 -4.12 4.19
N ARG A 18 14.36 -4.57 3.64
CA ARG A 18 14.62 -4.53 2.21
C ARG A 18 13.53 -5.30 1.47
N THR A 19 13.12 -4.84 0.28
CA THR A 19 12.12 -5.53 -0.55
C THR A 19 12.46 -7.01 -0.78
N THR A 20 13.73 -7.35 -0.92
CA THR A 20 14.18 -8.75 -1.04
C THR A 20 13.77 -9.59 0.17
N ILE A 21 13.92 -9.07 1.38
CA ILE A 21 13.52 -9.74 2.62
C ILE A 21 12.01 -9.94 2.65
N ILE A 22 11.24 -8.90 2.30
CA ILE A 22 9.77 -8.98 2.29
C ILE A 22 9.28 -9.97 1.23
N CYS A 23 9.91 -10.03 0.05
CA CYS A 23 9.58 -11.02 -0.98
C CYS A 23 9.91 -12.45 -0.54
N VAL A 24 11.01 -12.66 0.19
CA VAL A 24 11.34 -13.96 0.79
C VAL A 24 10.30 -14.35 1.84
N LEU A 25 9.86 -13.41 2.69
CA LEU A 25 8.76 -13.66 3.62
C LEU A 25 7.46 -14.02 2.89
N GLY A 26 7.13 -13.32 1.80
CA GLY A 26 5.99 -13.66 0.96
C GLY A 26 6.10 -15.07 0.35
N LEU A 27 7.29 -15.49 -0.09
CA LEU A 27 7.53 -16.85 -0.56
C LEU A 27 7.34 -17.88 0.56
N ILE A 28 7.89 -17.62 1.75
CA ILE A 28 7.71 -18.49 2.91
C ILE A 28 6.23 -18.61 3.27
N SER A 29 5.48 -17.50 3.30
CA SER A 29 4.03 -17.50 3.55
C SER A 29 3.27 -18.31 2.50
N SER A 30 3.68 -18.26 1.23
CA SER A 30 3.07 -19.07 0.17
C SER A 30 3.32 -20.57 0.32
N ILE A 31 4.53 -20.96 0.73
CA ILE A 31 4.88 -22.36 0.99
C ILE A 31 4.17 -22.87 2.23
N LEU A 32 4.08 -22.05 3.28
CA LEU A 32 3.34 -22.37 4.49
C LEU A 32 1.83 -22.52 4.22
N SER A 33 1.27 -21.64 3.39
CA SER A 33 -0.11 -21.77 2.91
C SER A 33 -0.31 -23.10 2.16
N ALA A 34 0.58 -23.45 1.22
CA ALA A 34 0.52 -24.73 0.51
C ALA A 34 0.65 -25.95 1.43
N LEU A 35 1.45 -25.86 2.50
CA LEU A 35 1.55 -26.91 3.51
C LEU A 35 0.21 -27.10 4.24
N LEU A 36 -0.43 -26.01 4.67
CA LEU A 36 -1.75 -26.07 5.32
C LEU A 36 -2.83 -26.64 4.39
N LEU A 37 -2.78 -26.29 3.10
CA LEU A 37 -3.70 -26.80 2.09
C LEU A 37 -3.48 -28.30 1.83
N ALA A 38 -2.23 -28.78 1.82
CA ALA A 38 -1.94 -30.21 1.67
C ALA A 38 -2.45 -31.05 2.86
N LEU A 39 -2.55 -30.46 4.06
CA LEU A 39 -3.16 -31.13 5.22
C LEU A 39 -4.67 -31.35 5.04
N ILE A 40 -5.36 -30.50 4.27
CA ILE A 40 -6.79 -30.66 3.95
C ILE A 40 -7.01 -31.90 3.06
N GLU A 41 -6.11 -32.19 2.13
CA GLU A 41 -6.18 -33.39 1.29
C GLU A 41 -5.68 -34.67 1.99
N GLY A 42 -5.11 -34.56 3.19
CA GLY A 42 -4.53 -35.68 3.93
C GLY A 42 -3.27 -36.29 3.29
N LEU A 43 -2.71 -35.66 2.24
CA LEU A 43 -1.57 -36.18 1.48
C LEU A 43 -0.37 -35.24 1.54
N LEU A 44 0.63 -35.59 2.35
CA LEU A 44 1.88 -34.82 2.48
C LEU A 44 2.89 -35.24 1.41
N ASN A 45 2.78 -34.66 0.22
CA ASN A 45 3.81 -34.79 -0.81
C ASN A 45 4.65 -33.50 -0.88
N PRO A 46 5.94 -33.52 -0.48
CA PRO A 46 6.80 -32.34 -0.48
C PRO A 46 6.89 -31.65 -1.85
N LEU A 47 6.93 -32.41 -2.94
CA LEU A 47 7.00 -31.84 -4.29
C LEU A 47 5.72 -31.10 -4.64
N LYS A 48 4.54 -31.65 -4.28
CA LYS A 48 3.24 -31.02 -4.50
C LYS A 48 3.08 -29.72 -3.68
N ILE A 49 3.58 -29.71 -2.44
CA ILE A 49 3.57 -28.52 -1.57
C ILE A 49 4.41 -27.41 -2.20
N LEU A 50 5.62 -27.72 -2.68
CA LEU A 50 6.50 -26.76 -3.31
C LEU A 50 5.91 -26.22 -4.63
N THR A 51 5.29 -27.07 -5.45
CA THR A 51 4.67 -26.63 -6.70
C THR A 51 3.45 -25.76 -6.47
N ILE A 52 2.56 -26.11 -5.52
CA ILE A 52 1.41 -25.27 -5.17
C ILE A 52 1.87 -23.93 -4.59
N GLY A 53 2.81 -23.93 -3.64
CA GLY A 53 3.31 -22.71 -3.02
C GLY A 53 3.97 -21.77 -4.03
N PHE A 54 4.88 -22.31 -4.86
CA PHE A 54 5.61 -21.50 -5.83
C PHE A 54 4.77 -21.14 -7.06
N ILE A 55 4.23 -22.13 -7.77
CA ILE A 55 3.52 -21.94 -9.05
C ILE A 55 2.08 -21.50 -8.81
N GLY A 56 1.38 -22.08 -7.84
CA GLY A 56 -0.03 -21.80 -7.59
C GLY A 56 -0.28 -20.47 -6.86
N ILE A 57 0.65 -20.01 -6.03
CA ILE A 57 0.44 -18.84 -5.15
C ILE A 57 1.44 -17.73 -5.42
N TRP A 58 2.75 -17.99 -5.25
CA TRP A 58 3.76 -16.92 -5.26
C TRP A 58 4.00 -16.33 -6.66
N LEU A 59 4.20 -17.18 -7.67
CA LEU A 59 4.49 -16.74 -9.04
C LEU A 59 3.36 -15.89 -9.65
N PRO A 60 2.06 -16.27 -9.54
CA PRO A 60 0.93 -15.45 -9.96
C PRO A 60 0.92 -14.07 -9.30
N ALA A 61 1.28 -14.02 -8.02
CA ALA A 61 1.33 -12.78 -7.26
C ALA A 61 2.45 -11.85 -7.78
N ILE A 62 3.63 -12.39 -8.07
CA ILE A 62 4.73 -11.61 -8.65
C ILE A 62 4.39 -11.12 -10.06
N ILE A 63 3.84 -11.98 -10.93
CA ILE A 63 3.40 -11.60 -12.28
C ILE A 63 2.35 -10.50 -12.20
N PHE A 64 1.37 -10.64 -11.31
CA PHE A 64 0.36 -9.63 -11.05
C PHE A 64 0.98 -8.28 -10.64
N SER A 65 1.93 -8.29 -9.71
CA SER A 65 2.60 -7.07 -9.25
C SER A 65 3.31 -6.33 -10.39
N MET A 66 3.94 -7.07 -11.31
CA MET A 66 4.56 -6.52 -12.51
C MET A 66 3.52 -5.84 -13.39
N LEU A 67 2.46 -6.56 -13.77
CA LEU A 67 1.39 -6.03 -14.62
C LEU A 67 0.73 -4.78 -14.02
N GLN A 68 0.48 -4.79 -12.71
CA GLN A 68 -0.21 -3.67 -12.07
C GLN A 68 0.69 -2.44 -11.93
N SER A 69 1.97 -2.63 -11.61
CA SER A 69 2.93 -1.52 -11.56
C SER A 69 3.11 -0.84 -12.92
N LEU A 70 3.12 -1.62 -14.01
CA LEU A 70 3.25 -1.09 -15.37
C LEU A 70 1.99 -0.37 -15.85
N THR A 71 0.81 -0.86 -15.49
CA THR A 71 -0.46 -0.30 -15.99
C THR A 71 -0.88 0.97 -15.24
N ILE A 72 -0.80 0.97 -13.91
CA ILE A 72 -1.36 2.06 -13.09
C ILE A 72 -0.41 2.56 -11.99
N GLY A 73 0.83 2.05 -11.93
CA GLY A 73 1.74 2.33 -10.82
C GLY A 73 2.35 3.74 -10.84
N GLY A 74 2.71 4.24 -12.02
CA GLY A 74 3.37 5.54 -12.19
C GLY A 74 4.62 5.70 -11.31
N ASN A 75 4.88 6.93 -10.85
CA ASN A 75 6.04 7.24 -10.00
C ASN A 75 5.87 6.81 -8.53
N ILE A 76 4.63 6.53 -8.12
CA ILE A 76 4.30 6.22 -6.73
C ILE A 76 4.38 4.71 -6.48
N MET A 77 3.67 3.90 -7.26
CA MET A 77 3.61 2.44 -7.11
C MET A 77 4.53 1.75 -8.12
N ASN A 78 5.83 2.04 -8.04
CA ASN A 78 6.85 1.38 -8.86
C ASN A 78 6.93 -0.13 -8.58
N LEU A 79 7.61 -0.88 -9.45
CA LEU A 79 7.71 -2.34 -9.37
C LEU A 79 8.16 -2.83 -7.98
N ARG A 80 9.18 -2.19 -7.40
CA ARG A 80 9.68 -2.55 -6.06
C ARG A 80 8.59 -2.44 -4.99
N ARG A 81 7.83 -1.35 -4.99
CA ARG A 81 6.73 -1.13 -4.04
C ARG A 81 5.57 -2.07 -4.29
N SER A 82 5.26 -2.35 -5.56
CA SER A 82 4.21 -3.32 -5.93
C SER A 82 4.55 -4.74 -5.47
N MET A 83 5.78 -5.22 -5.70
CA MET A 83 6.24 -6.53 -5.23
C MET A 83 6.21 -6.62 -3.69
N THR A 84 6.61 -5.54 -3.01
CA THR A 84 6.55 -5.46 -1.54
C THR A 84 5.10 -5.57 -1.05
N ASN A 85 4.20 -4.79 -1.65
CA ASN A 85 2.77 -4.80 -1.33
C ASN A 85 2.15 -6.19 -1.51
N VAL A 86 2.34 -6.81 -2.67
CA VAL A 86 1.80 -8.14 -2.95
C VAL A 86 2.38 -9.21 -2.00
N SER A 87 3.67 -9.12 -1.66
CA SER A 87 4.31 -10.06 -0.72
C SER A 87 3.71 -9.97 0.69
N VAL A 88 3.32 -8.77 1.14
CA VAL A 88 2.58 -8.59 2.40
C VAL A 88 1.15 -9.14 2.27
N LEU A 89 0.49 -8.89 1.14
CA LEU A 89 -0.89 -9.31 0.91
C LEU A 89 -1.05 -10.83 0.74
N ILE A 90 0.00 -11.58 0.39
CA ILE A 90 -0.01 -13.07 0.41
C ILE A 90 -0.40 -13.61 1.79
N ASN A 91 -0.19 -12.85 2.87
CA ASN A 91 -0.63 -13.28 4.21
C ASN A 91 -2.16 -13.41 4.33
N PHE A 92 -2.96 -12.77 3.47
CA PHE A 92 -4.40 -13.05 3.40
C PHE A 92 -4.70 -14.45 2.87
N ILE A 93 -3.86 -14.98 1.98
CA ILE A 93 -3.96 -16.36 1.49
C ILE A 93 -3.56 -17.34 2.59
N LEU A 94 -2.51 -17.02 3.35
CA LEU A 94 -2.13 -17.79 4.53
C LEU A 94 -3.26 -17.80 5.58
N LEU A 95 -3.86 -16.64 5.88
CA LEU A 95 -5.00 -16.53 6.78
C LEU A 95 -6.18 -17.37 6.28
N ALA A 96 -6.52 -17.29 4.98
CA ALA A 96 -7.57 -18.12 4.38
C ALA A 96 -7.24 -19.61 4.50
N SER A 97 -5.96 -20.00 4.36
CA SER A 97 -5.50 -21.39 4.52
C SER A 97 -5.67 -21.91 5.94
N ILE A 98 -5.36 -21.09 6.94
CA ILE A 98 -5.61 -21.42 8.35
C ILE A 98 -7.12 -21.61 8.60
N LEU A 99 -7.94 -20.67 8.13
CA LEU A 99 -9.40 -20.73 8.30
C LEU A 99 -10.00 -21.93 7.55
N GLY A 100 -9.51 -22.22 6.34
CA GLY A 100 -9.91 -23.37 5.54
C GLY A 100 -9.60 -24.70 6.23
N LEU A 101 -8.41 -24.82 6.83
CA LEU A 101 -8.05 -26.00 7.61
C LEU A 101 -8.94 -26.16 8.85
N ILE A 102 -9.20 -25.08 9.59
CA ILE A 102 -10.11 -25.10 10.75
C ILE A 102 -11.51 -25.55 10.30
N ALA A 103 -12.03 -24.98 9.23
CA ALA A 103 -13.35 -25.33 8.72
C ALA A 103 -13.43 -26.79 8.23
N HIS A 104 -12.37 -27.30 7.59
CA HIS A 104 -12.27 -28.71 7.21
C HIS A 104 -12.29 -29.65 8.43
N ILE A 105 -11.54 -29.31 9.49
CA ILE A 105 -11.55 -30.07 10.76
C ILE A 105 -12.94 -30.07 11.41
N LEU A 106 -13.72 -29.00 11.24
CA LEU A 106 -15.11 -28.90 11.69
C LEU A 106 -16.10 -29.66 10.79
N GLY A 107 -15.62 -30.34 9.74
CA GLY A 107 -16.43 -31.17 8.84
C GLY A 107 -17.01 -30.42 7.64
N ALA A 108 -16.53 -29.21 7.32
CA ALA A 108 -16.92 -28.52 6.11
C ALA A 108 -16.24 -29.12 4.87
N ASP A 109 -17.03 -29.34 3.81
CA ASP A 109 -16.52 -29.74 2.50
C ASP A 109 -15.96 -28.51 1.77
N ILE A 110 -14.63 -28.33 1.82
CA ILE A 110 -13.93 -27.18 1.26
C ILE A 110 -12.78 -27.68 0.40
N THR A 111 -12.72 -27.19 -0.83
CA THR A 111 -11.64 -27.51 -1.76
C THR A 111 -10.45 -26.54 -1.63
N ILE A 112 -9.24 -27.00 -1.96
CA ILE A 112 -8.03 -26.17 -1.95
C ILE A 112 -8.20 -24.91 -2.82
N GLU A 113 -8.80 -25.06 -4.00
CA GLU A 113 -9.02 -23.95 -4.93
C GLU A 113 -9.89 -22.86 -4.31
N GLU A 114 -10.95 -23.24 -3.59
CA GLU A 114 -11.84 -22.27 -2.92
C GLU A 114 -11.10 -21.46 -1.87
N VAL A 115 -10.17 -22.09 -1.13
CA VAL A 115 -9.38 -21.41 -0.11
C VAL A 115 -8.41 -20.40 -0.71
N ILE A 116 -7.67 -20.80 -1.76
CA ILE A 116 -6.77 -19.89 -2.50
C ILE A 116 -7.56 -18.72 -3.09
N LEU A 117 -8.73 -19.02 -3.64
CA LEU A 117 -9.59 -18.06 -4.30
C LEU A 117 -10.17 -17.03 -3.31
N MET A 118 -10.61 -17.47 -2.13
CA MET A 118 -11.05 -16.58 -1.05
C MET A 118 -9.91 -15.67 -0.57
N GLY A 119 -8.72 -16.25 -0.32
CA GLY A 119 -7.56 -15.49 0.13
C GLY A 119 -7.11 -14.42 -0.87
N THR A 120 -7.08 -14.78 -2.16
CA THR A 120 -6.72 -13.85 -3.24
C THR A 120 -7.80 -12.80 -3.51
N ALA A 121 -9.08 -13.12 -3.33
CA ALA A 121 -10.16 -12.13 -3.40
C ALA A 121 -10.03 -11.05 -2.31
N LEU A 122 -9.73 -11.45 -1.07
CA LEU A 122 -9.47 -10.52 0.03
C LEU A 122 -8.21 -9.68 -0.24
N ALA A 123 -7.12 -10.32 -0.65
CA ALA A 123 -5.88 -9.65 -0.99
C ALA A 123 -6.09 -8.61 -2.12
N ALA A 124 -6.82 -8.97 -3.17
CA ALA A 124 -7.14 -8.09 -4.29
C ALA A 124 -8.03 -6.90 -3.88
N SER A 125 -8.93 -7.10 -2.91
CA SER A 125 -9.77 -6.02 -2.35
C SER A 125 -8.92 -4.95 -1.67
N PHE A 126 -8.01 -5.36 -0.78
CA PHE A 126 -7.06 -4.45 -0.13
C PHE A 126 -6.11 -3.82 -1.15
N ASN A 127 -5.64 -4.58 -2.13
CA ASN A 127 -4.79 -4.07 -3.18
C ASN A 127 -5.47 -2.96 -4.00
N ALA A 128 -6.75 -3.12 -4.34
CA ALA A 128 -7.53 -2.11 -5.05
C ALA A 128 -7.64 -0.80 -4.26
N LEU A 129 -7.78 -0.89 -2.93
CA LEU A 129 -7.77 0.27 -2.04
C LEU A 129 -6.38 0.92 -2.00
N ILE A 130 -5.32 0.13 -1.76
CA ILE A 130 -3.95 0.64 -1.71
C ILE A 130 -3.62 1.41 -2.98
N TYR A 131 -3.89 0.84 -4.16
CA TYR A 131 -3.67 1.53 -5.42
C TYR A 131 -4.54 2.78 -5.58
N ARG A 132 -5.83 2.74 -5.22
CA ARG A 132 -6.71 3.92 -5.25
C ARG A 132 -6.13 5.09 -4.44
N TYR A 133 -5.70 4.82 -3.21
CA TYR A 133 -5.22 5.83 -2.28
C TYR A 133 -3.79 6.30 -2.61
N MET A 134 -2.92 5.41 -3.05
CA MET A 134 -1.54 5.78 -3.40
C MET A 134 -1.44 6.47 -4.76
N THR A 135 -2.17 6.02 -5.77
CA THR A 135 -2.05 6.55 -7.14
C THR A 135 -3.07 7.65 -7.44
N GLY A 136 -4.19 7.70 -6.70
CA GLY A 136 -5.29 8.62 -6.94
C GLY A 136 -6.32 8.14 -7.96
N ASN A 137 -6.08 7.00 -8.61
CA ASN A 137 -6.97 6.39 -9.59
C ASN A 137 -8.37 6.13 -9.02
N SER A 138 -9.36 6.05 -9.92
CA SER A 138 -10.72 5.69 -9.51
C SER A 138 -10.77 4.24 -9.01
N LEU A 139 -11.77 3.92 -8.18
CA LEU A 139 -11.93 2.57 -7.64
C LEU A 139 -12.26 1.57 -8.76
N ALA A 140 -12.90 2.04 -9.84
CA ALA A 140 -13.16 1.21 -11.01
C ALA A 140 -11.85 0.75 -11.67
N ILE A 141 -10.89 1.66 -11.85
CA ILE A 141 -9.60 1.33 -12.48
C ILE A 141 -8.74 0.46 -11.55
N SER A 142 -8.59 0.85 -10.28
CA SER A 142 -7.78 0.07 -9.34
C SER A 142 -8.40 -1.29 -9.02
N GLY A 143 -9.74 -1.37 -8.97
CA GLY A 143 -10.50 -2.61 -8.82
C GLY A 143 -10.34 -3.52 -10.03
N ALA A 144 -10.59 -3.00 -11.25
CA ALA A 144 -10.49 -3.78 -12.48
C ALA A 144 -9.10 -4.39 -12.68
N THR A 145 -8.04 -3.61 -12.42
CA THR A 145 -6.68 -4.16 -12.48
C THR A 145 -6.42 -5.19 -11.39
N SER A 146 -6.97 -5.03 -10.18
CA SER A 146 -6.73 -5.96 -9.06
C SER A 146 -7.41 -7.32 -9.25
N ILE A 147 -8.47 -7.41 -10.07
CA ILE A 147 -9.14 -8.68 -10.43
C ILE A 147 -8.18 -9.65 -11.13
N ILE A 148 -7.13 -9.14 -11.78
CA ILE A 148 -6.15 -9.98 -12.47
C ILE A 148 -5.49 -10.99 -11.50
N TRP A 149 -5.27 -10.61 -10.23
CA TRP A 149 -4.62 -11.49 -9.27
C TRP A 149 -5.40 -12.79 -8.99
N PRO A 150 -6.67 -12.76 -8.52
CA PRO A 150 -7.41 -13.98 -8.28
C PRO A 150 -7.61 -14.82 -9.54
N ILE A 151 -7.70 -14.20 -10.73
CA ILE A 151 -7.75 -14.94 -12.00
C ILE A 151 -6.45 -15.69 -12.24
N LEU A 152 -5.30 -15.04 -12.12
CA LEU A 152 -3.99 -15.68 -12.31
C LEU A 152 -3.77 -16.81 -11.29
N ALA A 153 -4.14 -16.58 -10.03
CA ALA A 153 -4.02 -17.59 -8.98
C ALA A 153 -4.92 -18.80 -9.25
N LEU A 154 -6.17 -18.58 -9.67
CA LEU A 154 -7.10 -19.66 -10.02
C LEU A 154 -6.59 -20.50 -11.19
N VAL A 155 -6.13 -19.85 -12.26
CA VAL A 155 -5.59 -20.55 -13.44
C VAL A 155 -4.34 -21.34 -13.05
N ALA A 156 -3.44 -20.75 -12.27
CA ALA A 156 -2.22 -21.41 -11.85
C ALA A 156 -2.51 -22.61 -10.92
N SER A 157 -3.43 -22.47 -9.95
CA SER A 157 -3.81 -23.58 -9.07
C SER A 157 -4.52 -24.69 -9.83
N ALA A 158 -5.40 -24.38 -10.78
CA ALA A 158 -6.08 -25.38 -11.60
C ALA A 158 -5.11 -26.20 -12.47
N LEU A 159 -4.09 -25.54 -13.04
CA LEU A 159 -3.04 -26.22 -13.81
C LEU A 159 -2.21 -27.17 -12.93
N VAL A 160 -1.91 -26.77 -11.69
CA VAL A 160 -1.12 -27.59 -10.76
C VAL A 160 -1.94 -28.75 -10.17
N LEU A 161 -3.21 -28.52 -9.84
CA LEU A 161 -4.05 -29.51 -9.14
C LEU A 161 -4.76 -30.47 -10.11
N ASN A 162 -5.32 -29.97 -11.20
CA ASN A 162 -6.21 -30.73 -12.09
C ASN A 162 -5.58 -31.03 -13.46
N GLY A 163 -4.34 -30.60 -13.69
CA GLY A 163 -3.63 -30.82 -14.96
C GLY A 163 -4.22 -30.07 -16.16
N GLY A 164 -5.11 -29.09 -15.94
CA GLY A 164 -5.77 -28.37 -17.02
C GLY A 164 -6.79 -27.32 -16.59
N ILE A 165 -7.24 -26.54 -17.57
CA ILE A 165 -8.19 -25.42 -17.42
C ILE A 165 -9.65 -25.87 -17.70
N SER A 166 -9.85 -27.11 -18.15
CA SER A 166 -11.14 -27.63 -18.60
C SER A 166 -12.24 -27.64 -17.53
N ASN A 167 -11.88 -27.56 -16.25
CA ASN A 167 -12.81 -27.61 -15.11
C ASN A 167 -12.99 -26.25 -14.42
N ILE A 168 -12.58 -25.12 -15.03
CA ILE A 168 -12.80 -23.81 -14.42
C ILE A 168 -14.29 -23.51 -14.31
N ASN A 169 -14.75 -23.28 -13.09
CA ASN A 169 -16.12 -22.89 -12.81
C ASN A 169 -16.30 -21.37 -12.93
N TYR A 170 -16.96 -20.91 -14.00
CA TYR A 170 -17.24 -19.50 -14.24
C TYR A 170 -18.07 -18.83 -13.14
N PHE A 171 -18.94 -19.58 -12.46
CA PHE A 171 -19.71 -19.07 -11.32
C PHE A 171 -18.79 -18.71 -10.14
N LYS A 172 -17.71 -19.48 -9.90
CA LYS A 172 -16.72 -19.16 -8.87
C LYS A 172 -15.98 -17.86 -9.18
N ILE A 173 -15.61 -17.61 -10.44
CA ILE A 173 -14.99 -16.35 -10.88
C ILE A 173 -15.94 -15.17 -10.60
N PHE A 174 -17.23 -15.32 -10.93
CA PHE A 174 -18.22 -14.29 -10.68
C PHE A 174 -18.37 -13.97 -9.19
N LEU A 175 -18.45 -15.00 -8.33
CA LEU A 175 -18.52 -14.82 -6.87
C LEU A 175 -17.30 -14.09 -6.32
N VAL A 176 -16.10 -14.37 -6.84
CA VAL A 176 -14.86 -13.70 -6.44
C VAL A 176 -14.88 -12.21 -6.71
N ILE A 177 -15.36 -11.82 -7.89
CA ILE A 177 -15.47 -10.41 -8.25
C ILE A 177 -16.41 -9.71 -7.26
N ILE A 178 -17.51 -10.36 -6.87
CA ILE A 178 -18.45 -9.82 -5.87
C ILE A 178 -17.79 -9.71 -4.49
N ILE A 179 -17.20 -10.80 -3.99
CA ILE A 179 -16.58 -10.87 -2.65
C ILE A 179 -15.44 -9.84 -2.55
N MET A 180 -14.67 -9.65 -3.62
CA MET A 180 -13.60 -8.65 -3.67
C MET A 180 -14.16 -7.21 -3.71
N ALA A 181 -15.18 -6.96 -4.54
CA ALA A 181 -15.67 -5.60 -4.81
C ALA A 181 -16.43 -4.98 -3.62
N ILE A 182 -17.26 -5.77 -2.91
CA ILE A 182 -18.12 -5.25 -1.84
C ILE A 182 -17.29 -4.56 -0.73
N PRO A 183 -16.28 -5.20 -0.11
CA PRO A 183 -15.49 -4.55 0.95
C PRO A 183 -14.75 -3.33 0.44
N ALA A 184 -14.16 -3.38 -0.76
CA ALA A 184 -13.44 -2.25 -1.35
C ALA A 184 -14.36 -1.03 -1.56
N ILE A 185 -15.59 -1.24 -2.03
CA ILE A 185 -16.57 -0.16 -2.21
C ILE A 185 -17.02 0.41 -0.87
N ILE A 186 -17.36 -0.46 0.09
CA ILE A 186 -17.86 -0.03 1.41
C ILE A 186 -16.78 0.77 2.14
N ILE A 187 -15.56 0.21 2.25
CA ILE A 187 -14.45 0.85 2.96
C ILE A 187 -14.07 2.16 2.28
N SER A 188 -13.91 2.17 0.96
CA SER A 188 -13.53 3.41 0.25
C SER A 188 -14.58 4.50 0.42
N LYS A 189 -15.88 4.18 0.28
CA LYS A 189 -16.94 5.19 0.47
C LYS A 189 -17.03 5.64 1.92
N GLY A 190 -16.84 4.74 2.89
CA GLY A 190 -16.85 5.07 4.31
C GLY A 190 -15.75 6.06 4.67
N ILE A 191 -14.51 5.77 4.24
CA ILE A 191 -13.35 6.62 4.50
C ILE A 191 -13.49 7.98 3.82
N ASP A 192 -13.86 8.02 2.53
CA ASP A 192 -13.97 9.27 1.79
C ASP A 192 -15.10 10.16 2.36
N ARG A 193 -16.27 9.60 2.69
CA ARG A 193 -17.39 10.33 3.31
C ARG A 193 -17.03 10.88 4.69
N LEU A 194 -16.34 10.09 5.51
CA LEU A 194 -15.94 10.52 6.85
C LEU A 194 -15.00 11.73 6.77
N SER A 195 -14.00 11.66 5.87
CA SER A 195 -13.05 12.75 5.67
C SER A 195 -13.70 14.01 5.10
N GLU A 196 -14.60 13.88 4.14
CA GLU A 196 -15.37 15.02 3.60
C GLU A 196 -16.21 15.67 4.69
N LYS A 197 -16.85 14.88 5.56
CA LYS A 197 -17.64 15.40 6.68
C LYS A 197 -16.78 16.16 7.72
N LEU A 198 -15.57 15.67 8.00
CA LEU A 198 -14.72 16.22 9.05
C LEU A 198 -13.90 17.43 8.59
N VAL A 199 -13.40 17.39 7.35
CA VAL A 199 -12.34 18.30 6.87
C VAL A 199 -12.69 18.94 5.51
N GLY A 200 -13.83 18.60 4.91
CA GLY A 200 -14.25 19.14 3.60
C GLY A 200 -13.47 18.59 2.40
N ILE A 201 -12.52 17.68 2.63
CA ILE A 201 -11.66 17.09 1.59
C ILE A 201 -11.77 15.56 1.64
N SER A 202 -11.84 14.92 0.46
CA SER A 202 -11.76 13.46 0.35
C SER A 202 -10.44 12.91 0.93
N ALA A 203 -10.54 11.83 1.70
CA ALA A 203 -9.37 11.16 2.29
C ALA A 203 -8.36 10.72 1.24
N LYS A 204 -8.84 10.27 0.07
CA LYS A 204 -8.00 9.91 -1.07
C LYS A 204 -7.06 11.04 -1.48
N LYS A 205 -7.56 12.28 -1.55
CA LYS A 205 -6.76 13.45 -1.93
C LYS A 205 -5.70 13.75 -0.88
N VAL A 206 -6.09 13.74 0.40
CA VAL A 206 -5.18 13.98 1.54
C VAL A 206 -4.07 12.93 1.59
N PHE A 207 -4.43 11.65 1.56
CA PHE A 207 -3.46 10.56 1.65
C PHE A 207 -2.52 10.53 0.45
N ARG A 208 -3.04 10.74 -0.78
CA ARG A 208 -2.20 10.84 -1.98
C ARG A 208 -1.20 11.99 -1.87
N ALA A 209 -1.64 13.16 -1.41
CA ALA A 209 -0.78 14.33 -1.25
C ALA A 209 0.35 14.04 -0.24
N TYR A 210 0.01 13.42 0.89
CA TYR A 210 0.97 12.98 1.90
C TYR A 210 1.99 11.98 1.35
N ILE A 211 1.52 10.91 0.70
CA ILE A 211 2.38 9.87 0.13
C ILE A 211 3.27 10.43 -0.98
N THR A 212 2.74 11.32 -1.81
CA THR A 212 3.52 11.99 -2.87
C THR A 212 4.65 12.80 -2.24
N ASN A 213 4.35 13.64 -1.26
CA ASN A 213 5.39 14.39 -0.54
C ASN A 213 6.42 13.48 0.13
N TRP A 214 5.96 12.45 0.82
CA TRP A 214 6.85 11.52 1.53
C TRP A 214 7.80 10.77 0.58
N LEU A 215 7.30 10.34 -0.58
CA LEU A 215 8.03 9.47 -1.50
C LEU A 215 8.80 10.21 -2.58
N THR A 216 8.37 11.41 -3.00
CA THR A 216 9.00 12.19 -4.07
C THR A 216 9.55 13.54 -3.61
N GLY A 217 9.16 14.01 -2.42
CA GLY A 217 9.49 15.34 -1.92
C GLY A 217 8.63 16.47 -2.50
N ALA A 218 7.74 16.19 -3.46
CA ALA A 218 6.85 17.20 -4.03
C ALA A 218 5.87 17.71 -2.95
N LYS A 219 5.81 19.02 -2.74
CA LYS A 219 5.07 19.63 -1.62
C LYS A 219 3.71 20.19 -2.01
N GLU A 220 3.51 20.47 -3.29
CA GLU A 220 2.44 21.31 -3.82
C GLU A 220 1.05 20.76 -3.48
N ASP A 221 0.85 19.45 -3.68
CA ASP A 221 -0.43 18.79 -3.39
C ASP A 221 -0.78 18.83 -1.90
N LEU A 222 0.23 18.71 -1.02
CA LEU A 222 0.04 18.64 0.43
C LEU A 222 -0.13 20.03 1.04
N GLU A 223 0.61 21.03 0.54
CA GLU A 223 0.39 22.45 0.85
C GLU A 223 -1.03 22.86 0.46
N GLY A 224 -1.51 22.45 -0.72
CA GLY A 224 -2.88 22.73 -1.16
C GLY A 224 -3.94 22.12 -0.24
N VAL A 225 -3.65 20.97 0.38
CA VAL A 225 -4.52 20.38 1.41
C VAL A 225 -4.50 21.22 2.68
N PHE A 226 -3.34 21.63 3.18
CA PHE A 226 -3.25 22.44 4.39
C PHE A 226 -3.83 23.84 4.22
N ASN A 227 -3.64 24.49 3.06
CA ASN A 227 -4.23 25.78 2.76
C ASN A 227 -5.76 25.74 2.69
N HIS A 228 -6.35 24.61 2.30
CA HIS A 228 -7.80 24.45 2.30
C HIS A 228 -8.39 24.34 3.70
N VAL A 229 -7.65 23.73 4.63
CA VAL A 229 -8.11 23.50 6.02
C VAL A 229 -7.65 24.63 6.95
N GLY A 230 -6.57 25.31 6.57
CA GLY A 230 -5.98 26.41 7.28
C GLY A 230 -6.86 27.66 7.27
N VAL A 231 -6.57 28.54 8.21
CA VAL A 231 -7.20 29.85 8.32
C VAL A 231 -6.11 30.91 8.30
N ASP A 232 -6.41 32.05 7.67
CA ASP A 232 -5.52 33.20 7.74
C ASP A 232 -5.50 33.75 9.16
N SER A 233 -4.30 33.98 9.68
CA SER A 233 -4.10 34.48 11.04
C SER A 233 -2.84 35.34 11.09
N GLU A 234 -2.94 36.48 11.78
CA GLU A 234 -1.79 37.30 12.11
C GLU A 234 -1.03 36.67 13.29
N VAL A 235 0.28 36.51 13.12
CA VAL A 235 1.15 35.84 14.09
C VAL A 235 2.26 36.78 14.52
N ILE A 236 2.55 36.79 15.82
CA ILE A 236 3.60 37.63 16.40
C ILE A 236 4.96 37.04 16.04
N CYS A 237 5.88 37.90 15.57
CA CYS A 237 7.28 37.54 15.38
C CYS A 237 8.15 38.57 16.09
N ASN A 238 8.91 38.13 17.09
CA ASN A 238 9.84 39.01 17.78
C ASN A 238 11.20 38.96 17.06
N LEU A 239 11.77 40.13 16.80
CA LEU A 239 13.11 40.26 16.23
C LEU A 239 14.08 40.72 17.32
N LEU A 240 15.11 39.93 17.57
CA LEU A 240 16.25 40.34 18.38
C LEU A 240 17.38 40.78 17.44
N CYS A 241 17.55 42.09 17.33
CA CYS A 241 18.62 42.69 16.54
C CYS A 241 19.88 42.85 17.40
N ILE A 242 20.99 42.33 16.91
CA ILE A 242 22.32 42.46 17.52
C ILE A 242 23.08 43.50 16.70
N SER A 243 23.51 44.57 17.36
CA SER A 243 24.25 45.67 16.72
C SER A 243 25.62 45.83 17.38
N ALA A 244 26.65 46.14 16.59
CA ALA A 244 27.96 46.50 17.11
C ALA A 244 27.98 47.95 17.64
N SER A 245 29.06 48.30 18.34
CA SER A 245 29.36 49.70 18.68
C SER A 245 29.40 50.53 17.39
N GLN A 246 28.52 51.53 17.26
CA GLN A 246 28.19 52.32 16.05
C GLN A 246 26.95 51.87 15.25
N SER A 247 26.04 51.09 15.84
CA SER A 247 24.70 50.82 15.28
C SER A 247 24.69 49.98 14.00
N SER A 248 25.82 49.39 13.61
CA SER A 248 25.86 48.43 12.51
C SER A 248 25.23 47.12 12.95
N LEU A 249 24.19 46.70 12.24
CA LEU A 249 23.51 45.43 12.47
C LEU A 249 24.47 44.28 12.13
N ILE A 250 24.77 43.44 13.11
CA ILE A 250 25.68 42.29 12.97
C ILE A 250 24.94 40.95 13.03
N GLY A 251 23.67 40.94 13.44
CA GLY A 251 22.83 39.76 13.39
C GLY A 251 21.38 40.04 13.74
N VAL A 252 20.48 39.18 13.28
CA VAL A 252 19.06 39.18 13.62
C VAL A 252 18.66 37.77 14.00
N ILE A 253 17.96 37.63 15.12
CA ILE A 253 17.30 36.38 15.50
C ILE A 253 15.79 36.61 15.39
N ALA A 254 15.14 35.89 14.50
CA ALA A 254 13.69 35.89 14.37
C ALA A 254 13.08 34.79 15.25
N VAL A 255 12.16 35.17 16.13
CA VAL A 255 11.42 34.28 17.03
C VAL A 255 9.94 34.34 16.68
N PRO A 256 9.48 33.54 15.69
CA PRO A 256 8.06 33.46 15.35
C PRO A 256 7.30 32.72 16.45
N TYR A 257 6.13 33.21 16.84
CA TYR A 257 5.19 32.54 17.76
C TYR A 257 4.37 31.47 17.02
N VAL A 258 4.98 30.82 16.04
CA VAL A 258 4.41 29.74 15.25
C VAL A 258 5.39 28.58 15.28
N HIS A 259 4.90 27.41 15.67
CA HIS A 259 5.74 26.22 15.62
C HIS A 259 6.01 25.87 14.14
N PRO A 260 7.27 25.72 13.72
CA PRO A 260 7.58 25.14 12.42
C PRO A 260 6.90 23.77 12.33
N GLY A 261 6.09 23.55 11.30
CA GLY A 261 5.30 22.33 11.19
C GLY A 261 6.18 21.06 11.24
N PRO A 262 5.68 19.93 11.78
CA PRO A 262 6.47 18.70 11.92
C PRO A 262 6.81 18.04 10.58
N LEU A 263 6.26 18.55 9.48
CA LEU A 263 6.38 17.99 8.14
C LEU A 263 7.51 18.69 7.39
N LYS A 264 8.71 18.14 7.56
CA LYS A 264 9.97 18.38 6.84
C LYS A 264 10.06 19.61 5.90
N ASN A 265 9.31 19.62 4.78
CA ASN A 265 9.39 20.62 3.72
C ASN A 265 8.04 21.30 3.41
N ILE A 266 7.10 21.21 4.34
CA ILE A 266 5.75 21.75 4.26
C ILE A 266 5.61 22.92 5.25
N GLY A 267 4.86 23.94 4.85
CA GLY A 267 4.55 25.13 5.62
C GLY A 267 5.80 25.86 6.10
N SER A 268 5.74 26.30 7.36
CA SER A 268 6.77 27.08 8.04
C SER A 268 7.98 26.29 8.52
N SER A 269 8.21 25.06 8.03
CA SER A 269 9.37 24.25 8.42
C SER A 269 10.72 24.94 8.18
N SER A 270 10.78 25.88 7.23
CA SER A 270 11.93 26.75 6.94
C SER A 270 11.76 28.21 7.40
N LEU A 271 10.74 28.52 8.22
CA LEU A 271 10.36 29.90 8.53
C LEU A 271 11.46 30.72 9.21
N PRO A 272 12.22 30.22 10.21
CA PRO A 272 13.27 31.01 10.83
C PRO A 272 14.37 31.50 9.86
N PRO A 273 14.94 30.67 8.96
CA PRO A 273 15.87 31.17 7.95
C PRO A 273 15.19 32.07 6.91
N ASP A 274 13.95 31.79 6.48
CA ASP A 274 13.26 32.60 5.47
C ASP A 274 13.00 34.04 5.96
N LEU A 275 12.78 34.25 7.26
CA LEU A 275 12.56 35.58 7.86
C LEU A 275 13.83 36.46 7.92
N ILE A 276 15.02 35.88 7.85
CA ILE A 276 16.30 36.62 7.99
C ILE A 276 16.82 37.10 6.62
N PHE A 277 16.30 36.55 5.51
CA PHE A 277 16.67 36.93 4.14
C PHE A 277 15.73 37.96 3.49
N ILE A 278 14.78 38.52 4.24
CA ILE A 278 13.92 39.64 3.84
C ILE A 278 14.58 40.95 4.27
#